data_AF-A0A4R6KTB0-F1
#
_entry.id   AF-A0A4R6KTB0-F1
#
_cell.length_a   1.000
_cell.length_b   1.000
_cell.length_c   1.000
_cell.angle_alpha   90.00
_cell.angle_beta   90.00
_cell.angle_gamma   90.00
#
_symmetry.space_group_name_H-M   'P 1'
#
loop_
_entity.id
_entity.type
_entity.pdbx_description
1 polymer ?
#
loop_
_entity_poly.entity_id
_entity_poly.type
_entity_poly.pdbx_seq_one_letter_code
_entity_poly.pdbx_strand_id
1 'polypeptide(L)' 'MVRIWLGDHLIAEYVAEPDRASRYQRVMTPKFTGLRITVDNAATGKASELPSEQLWPLTVQ' A
#
# COMPACT_ATOMS: atom_id res chain seq x y z
N MET A 1 1.72 -4.84 7.08
CA MET A 1 1.51 -4.87 5.61
C MET A 1 0.22 -4.17 5.25
N VAL A 2 0.26 -3.31 4.24
CA VAL A 2 -0.92 -2.63 3.71
C VAL A 2 -1.20 -3.16 2.31
N ARG A 3 -2.47 -3.46 2.04
CA ARG A 3 -2.96 -3.92 0.75
C ARG A 3 -4.01 -2.94 0.25
N ILE A 4 -3.90 -2.56 -1.02
CA ILE A 4 -4.81 -1.66 -1.69
C ILE A 4 -5.53 -2.44 -2.78
N TRP A 5 -6.85 -2.36 -2.77
CA TRP A 5 -7.74 -3.12 -3.63
C TRP A 5 -8.62 -2.18 -4.46
N LEU A 6 -8.83 -2.56 -5.72
CA LEU A 6 -9.85 -1.99 -6.60
C LEU A 6 -10.89 -3.08 -6.87
N GLY A 7 -12.05 -3.00 -6.20
CA GLY A 7 -12.98 -4.13 -6.13
C GLY A 7 -12.32 -5.36 -5.48
N ASP A 8 -12.25 -6.46 -6.24
CA ASP A 8 -11.64 -7.72 -5.81
C ASP A 8 -10.16 -7.85 -6.21
N HIS A 9 -9.64 -6.89 -6.98
CA HIS A 9 -8.26 -6.93 -7.48
C HIS A 9 -7.30 -6.23 -6.52
N LEU A 10 -6.27 -6.96 -6.07
CA LEU A 10 -5.13 -6.37 -5.36
C LEU A 10 -4.27 -5.60 -6.36
N ILE A 11 -4.15 -4.28 -6.17
CA ILE A 11 -3.38 -3.42 -7.09
C ILE A 11 -2.05 -2.96 -6.50
N ALA A 12 -1.91 -2.98 -5.17
CA ALA A 12 -0.65 -2.69 -4.50
C ALA A 12 -0.58 -3.37 -3.14
N GLU A 13 0.62 -3.81 -2.78
CA GLU A 13 0.96 -4.34 -1.47
C GLU A 13 2.29 -3.74 -1.05
N TYR A 14 2.36 -3.25 0.19
CA TYR A 14 3.62 -2.77 0.75
C TYR A 14 3.71 -3.08 2.24
N VAL A 15 4.95 -3.28 2.69
CA VAL A 15 5.23 -3.55 4.09
C VAL A 15 5.65 -2.25 4.75
N ALA A 16 4.96 -1.90 5.83
CA ALA A 16 5.22 -0.72 6.62
C ALA A 16 5.03 -1.06 8.09
N GLU A 17 5.72 -0.32 8.96
CA GLU A 17 5.55 -0.37 10.41
C GLU A 17 4.06 -0.26 10.81
N PRO A 18 3.60 -0.96 11.85
CA PRO A 18 2.17 -1.04 12.22
C PRO A 18 1.48 0.33 12.38
N ASP A 19 2.14 1.29 13.04
CA ASP A 19 1.63 2.66 13.20
C ASP A 19 1.54 3.40 11.86
N ARG A 20 2.53 3.21 10.98
CA ARG A 20 2.55 3.85 9.66
C ARG A 20 1.48 3.27 8.75
N ALA A 21 1.30 1.94 8.79
CA ALA A 21 0.26 1.23 8.07
C ALA A 21 -1.15 1.69 8.49
N SER A 22 -1.39 1.75 9.80
CA SER A 22 -2.65 2.22 10.38
C SER A 22 -2.95 3.68 10.02
N ARG A 23 -1.93 4.55 10.10
CA ARG A 23 -2.05 5.95 9.69
C ARG A 23 -2.38 6.09 8.21
N TYR A 24 -1.74 5.30 7.35
CA TYR A 24 -1.99 5.34 5.91
C TYR A 24 -3.45 5.02 5.60
N GLN A 25 -3.98 3.91 6.13
CA GLN A 25 -5.36 3.51 5.94
C GLN A 25 -6.32 4.65 6.36
N ARG A 26 -6.15 5.18 7.57
CA ARG A 26 -7.02 6.25 8.10
C ARG A 26 -7.03 7.51 7.23
N VAL A 27 -5.90 7.89 6.66
CA VAL A 27 -5.77 9.12 5.84
C VAL A 27 -6.26 8.90 4.40
N MET A 28 -6.06 7.71 3.84
CA MET A 28 -6.32 7.44 2.42
C MET A 28 -7.72 6.91 2.15
N THR A 29 -8.31 6.14 3.07
CA THR A 29 -9.69 5.63 2.94
C THR A 29 -10.72 6.74 2.62
N PRO A 30 -10.76 7.90 3.30
CA PRO A 30 -11.73 8.95 2.96
C PRO A 30 -11.41 9.68 1.65
N LYS A 31 -10.18 9.63 1.15
CA LYS A 31 -9.76 10.30 -0.09
C LYS A 31 -10.10 9.50 -1.33
N PHE A 32 -10.15 8.18 -1.20
CA PHE A 32 -10.34 7.25 -2.31
C PHE A 32 -11.45 6.26 -2.00
N THR A 33 -12.70 6.71 -2.09
CA THR A 33 -13.90 5.90 -1.83
C THR A 33 -14.03 4.66 -2.72
N GLY A 34 -13.41 4.65 -3.90
CA GLY A 34 -13.35 3.48 -4.79
C GLY A 34 -12.28 2.46 -4.43
N LEU A 35 -11.37 2.77 -3.49
CA LEU A 35 -10.30 1.89 -3.07
C LEU A 35 -10.58 1.32 -1.68
N ARG A 36 -10.42 0.00 -1.54
CA ARG A 36 -10.42 -0.65 -0.24
C ARG A 36 -8.98 -0.80 0.22
N ILE A 37 -8.69 -0.31 1.42
CA ILE A 37 -7.35 -0.38 2.02
C ILE A 37 -7.44 -1.26 3.26
N THR A 38 -6.66 -2.33 3.31
CA THR A 38 -6.62 -3.28 4.43
C THR A 38 -5.23 -3.33 5.03
N VAL A 39 -5.16 -3.37 6.36
CA VAL A 39 -3.90 -3.47 7.11
C VAL A 39 -3.83 -4.83 7.80
N ASP A 40 -2.74 -5.54 7.55
CA ASP A 40 -2.37 -6.78 8.20
C ASP A 40 -1.13 -6.53 9.05
N ASN A 41 -1.32 -6.43 10.36
CA ASN A 41 -0.26 -6.11 11.32
C ASN A 41 0.61 -7.33 11.67
N ALA A 42 0.21 -8.54 11.27
CA ALA A 42 0.96 -9.77 11.54
C ALA A 42 2.02 -10.09 10.47
N ALA A 43 1.94 -9.43 9.30
CA ALA A 43 2.85 -9.66 8.20
C ALA A 43 4.25 -9.06 8.45
N THR A 44 5.18 -9.92 8.87
CA THR A 44 6.62 -9.67 9.03
C THR A 44 7.39 -9.98 7.73
N GLY A 45 7.09 -9.23 6.67
CA GLY A 45 7.87 -9.25 5.42
C GLY A 45 8.98 -8.20 5.44
N LYS A 46 9.97 -8.28 4.54
CA LYS A 46 10.84 -7.11 4.27
C LYS A 46 9.96 -5.95 3.81
N ALA A 47 10.19 -4.75 4.36
CA ALA A 47 9.59 -3.50 3.90
C ALA A 47 9.72 -3.39 2.36
N SER A 48 8.63 -3.62 1.62
CA SER A 48 8.60 -3.22 0.21
C SER A 48 8.58 -1.71 0.18
N GLU A 49 9.47 -1.13 -0.63
CA GLU A 49 9.56 0.30 -0.86
C GLU A 49 8.18 0.85 -1.22
N LEU A 50 7.86 2.03 -0.67
CA LEU A 50 6.56 2.65 -0.90
C LEU A 50 6.39 2.94 -2.39
N PRO A 51 5.14 3.04 -2.89
CA PRO A 51 4.92 3.44 -4.27
C PRO A 51 5.55 4.79 -4.66
N SER A 52 5.77 5.69 -3.70
CA SER A 52 6.49 6.95 -3.90
C SER A 52 8.02 6.81 -3.97
N GLU A 53 8.55 5.68 -3.52
CA GLU A 53 9.97 5.31 -3.53
C GLU A 53 10.30 4.42 -4.73
N GLN A 54 9.29 3.78 -5.33
CA GLN A 54 9.42 3.04 -6.59
C GLN A 54 9.60 4.03 -7.77
N LEU A 55 10.85 4.29 -8.13
CA LEU A 55 11.18 4.91 -9.42
C LEU A 55 10.77 3.91 -10.52
N TRP A 56 9.77 4.27 -11.32
CA TRP A 56 9.42 3.51 -12.52
C TRP A 56 10.69 3.32 -13.36
N PRO A 57 11.06 2.08 -13.75
CA PRO A 57 12.10 1.90 -14.74
C PRO A 57 11.55 2.42 -16.06
N LEU A 58 11.80 3.69 -16.35
CA LEU A 58 11.75 4.21 -17.71
C LEU A 58 12.92 3.54 -18.44
N THR A 59 12.72 2.30 -18.88
CA THR A 59 13.56 1.74 -19.94
C THR A 59 13.27 2.58 -21.18
N VAL A 60 14.11 3.58 -21.41
CA VAL A 60 14.20 4.25 -22.70
C VAL A 60 14.73 3.18 -23.67
N GLN A 61 13.88 2.76 -24.61
CA GLN A 61 14.30 1.91 -25.73
C GLN A 61 15.24 2.67 -26.65
#